data_AF-A0A5C7KZ24-F1
#
_entry.id   AF-A0A5C7KZ24-F1
#
_cell.length_a   1.000
_cell.length_b   1.000
_cell.length_c   1.000
_cell.angle_alpha   90.00
_cell.angle_beta   90.00
_cell.angle_gamma   90.00
#
_symmetry.space_group_name_H-M   'P 1'
#
loop_
_entity.id
_entity.type
_entity.pdbx_description
1 polymer ?
#
loop_
_entity_poly.entity_id
_entity_poly.type
_entity_poly.pdbx_seq_one_letter_code
_entity_poly.pdbx_strand_id
1 'polypeptide(L)'
;MTCDTPQAEVAQVVAQASEWWYISRRVARPVKNMIWTRPRSLPNDPIPPRANAVFEVMHLDLKQLAEVFGSAEDQPSHYTDLGGCDIDNEEKWAKLAEFTGKVIHLIYYSDQMQVGTWTELAVYHPDGRVEKKQK
;
A
#
# COMPACT_ATOMS: atom_id res chain seq x y z
N MET A 1 21.15 -6.35 -20.71
CA MET A 1 19.98 -7.20 -20.42
C MET A 1 19.46 -6.77 -19.06
N THR A 2 18.51 -5.85 -19.01
CA THR A 2 17.81 -5.52 -17.78
C THR A 2 16.69 -6.55 -17.62
N CYS A 3 16.77 -7.36 -16.57
CA CYS A 3 15.68 -8.22 -16.14
C CYS A 3 14.55 -7.32 -15.61
N ASP A 4 13.77 -6.73 -16.51
CA ASP A 4 12.46 -6.18 -16.19
C ASP A 4 11.58 -7.37 -15.80
N THR A 5 11.63 -7.74 -14.53
CA THR A 5 10.64 -8.67 -13.96
C THR A 5 9.27 -8.01 -14.19
N PRO A 6 8.36 -8.64 -14.94
CA PRO A 6 7.07 -8.05 -15.23
C PRO A 6 6.39 -7.62 -13.92
N GLN A 7 5.85 -6.40 -13.89
CA GLN A 7 5.17 -5.86 -12.70
C GLN A 7 4.07 -6.80 -12.17
N ALA A 8 3.50 -7.65 -13.03
CA ALA A 8 2.55 -8.69 -12.66
C ALA A 8 3.16 -9.81 -11.79
N GLU A 9 4.38 -10.27 -12.09
CA GLU A 9 5.05 -11.31 -11.29
C GLU A 9 5.39 -10.77 -9.89
N VAL A 10 5.86 -9.52 -9.81
CA VAL A 10 6.14 -8.89 -8.51
C VAL A 10 4.86 -8.65 -7.73
N ALA A 11 3.77 -8.26 -8.40
CA ALA A 11 2.44 -8.14 -7.78
C ALA A 11 1.94 -9.48 -7.21
N GLN A 12 2.17 -10.59 -7.91
CA GLN A 12 1.82 -11.93 -7.43
C GLN A 12 2.58 -12.31 -6.15
N VAL A 13 3.88 -12.03 -6.10
CA VAL A 13 4.70 -12.27 -4.90
C VAL A 13 4.20 -11.42 -3.72
N VAL A 14 3.93 -10.14 -3.95
CA VAL A 14 3.41 -9.24 -2.92
C VAL A 14 2.01 -9.66 -2.45
N ALA A 15 1.13 -10.07 -3.37
CA ALA A 15 -0.20 -10.57 -3.06
C ALA A 15 -0.18 -11.82 -2.15
N GLN A 16 0.84 -12.67 -2.29
CA GLN A 16 1.01 -13.88 -1.48
C GLN A 16 1.67 -13.63 -0.13
N ALA A 17 2.42 -12.53 0.03
CA ALA A 17 3.07 -12.20 1.29
C ALA A 17 2.06 -11.96 2.42
N SER A 18 2.39 -12.35 3.65
CA SER A 18 1.57 -12.09 4.85
C SER A 18 1.71 -10.65 5.37
N GLU A 19 2.81 -9.99 5.04
CA GLU A 19 3.17 -8.66 5.51
C GLU A 19 3.40 -7.71 4.33
N TRP A 20 2.81 -6.52 4.44
CA TRP A 20 2.82 -5.48 3.43
C TRP A 20 3.40 -4.19 3.99
N TRP A 21 4.45 -3.67 3.37
CA TRP A 21 4.93 -2.32 3.62
C TRP A 21 4.27 -1.41 2.61
N TYR A 22 3.30 -0.63 3.05
CA TYR A 22 2.42 0.15 2.20
C TYR A 22 2.79 1.63 2.28
N ILE A 23 3.19 2.24 1.18
CA ILE A 23 3.34 3.70 1.16
C ILE A 23 2.02 4.37 0.85
N SER A 24 1.55 5.20 1.77
CA SER A 24 0.57 6.23 1.49
C SER A 24 1.22 7.61 1.49
N ARG A 25 0.71 8.53 0.67
CA ARG A 25 1.23 9.91 0.60
C ARG A 25 0.18 10.93 0.95
N ARG A 26 0.54 11.85 1.86
CA ARG A 26 -0.05 13.18 1.95
C ARG A 26 0.45 13.98 0.75
N VAL A 27 -0.35 14.09 -0.32
CA VAL A 27 -0.39 15.22 -1.28
C VAL A 27 0.97 15.86 -1.68
N ALA A 28 1.48 15.63 -2.91
CA ALA A 28 2.21 16.63 -3.77
C ALA A 28 3.13 16.09 -4.90
N ARG A 29 3.42 14.79 -5.02
CA ARG A 29 4.21 14.24 -6.17
C ARG A 29 3.48 13.08 -6.86
N PRO A 30 3.85 12.59 -8.06
CA PRO A 30 3.18 11.47 -8.75
C PRO A 30 3.71 10.06 -8.40
N VAL A 31 4.27 9.81 -7.22
CA VAL A 31 4.66 8.45 -6.77
C VAL A 31 3.43 7.60 -6.42
N LYS A 32 2.93 6.82 -7.38
CA LYS A 32 1.79 5.92 -7.21
C LYS A 32 1.96 5.04 -5.96
N ASN A 33 0.88 4.74 -5.23
CA ASN A 33 0.95 3.94 -4.01
C ASN A 33 1.50 2.55 -4.32
N MET A 34 2.37 2.05 -3.46
CA MET A 34 3.18 0.86 -3.70
C MET A 34 3.23 -0.02 -2.46
N ILE A 35 3.39 -1.31 -2.68
CA ILE A 35 3.44 -2.32 -1.63
C ILE A 35 4.70 -3.16 -1.78
N TRP A 36 5.46 -3.32 -0.69
CA TRP A 36 6.61 -4.21 -0.60
C TRP A 36 6.33 -5.39 0.32
N THR A 37 7.17 -6.41 0.22
CA THR A 37 7.24 -7.54 1.15
C THR A 37 8.35 -7.39 2.21
N ARG A 38 9.03 -6.25 2.25
CA ARG A 38 10.05 -5.92 3.25
C ARG A 38 10.27 -4.40 3.35
N PRO A 39 10.85 -3.89 4.46
CA PRO A 39 11.25 -2.49 4.55
C PRO A 39 12.25 -2.17 3.44
N ARG A 40 12.02 -1.08 2.69
CA ARG A 40 12.94 -0.65 1.64
C ARG A 40 14.28 -0.30 2.27
N SER A 41 15.32 -1.03 1.89
CA SER A 41 16.62 -0.93 2.54
C SER A 41 17.61 -0.12 1.71
N LEU A 42 17.43 -0.06 0.37
CA LEU A 42 18.42 0.54 -0.52
C LEU A 42 17.79 1.34 -1.68
N PRO A 43 18.49 2.37 -2.19
CA PRO A 43 18.08 3.11 -3.39
C PRO A 43 17.98 2.23 -4.64
N ASN A 44 18.71 1.09 -4.67
CA ASN A 44 18.77 0.15 -5.79
C ASN A 44 17.78 -1.04 -5.68
N ASP A 45 16.90 -1.06 -4.67
CA ASP A 45 15.86 -2.10 -4.59
C ASP A 45 14.95 -2.02 -5.83
N PRO A 46 14.48 -3.17 -6.37
CA PRO A 46 13.52 -3.19 -7.46
C PRO A 46 12.31 -2.30 -7.18
N ILE A 47 11.80 -1.64 -8.23
CA ILE A 47 10.57 -0.86 -8.10
C ILE A 47 9.43 -1.83 -7.76
N PRO A 48 8.78 -1.70 -6.60
CA PRO A 48 7.69 -2.58 -6.20
C PRO A 48 6.48 -2.42 -7.14
N PRO A 49 5.53 -3.36 -7.09
CA PRO A 49 4.27 -3.19 -7.77
C PRO A 49 3.48 -2.04 -7.14
N ARG A 50 2.61 -1.46 -7.95
CA ARG A 50 1.58 -0.54 -7.47
C ARG A 50 0.53 -1.33 -6.69
N ALA A 51 -0.06 -0.70 -5.68
CA ALA A 51 -1.12 -1.30 -4.88
C ALA A 51 -2.29 -1.80 -5.73
N ASN A 52 -2.69 -1.03 -6.76
CA ASN A 52 -3.77 -1.41 -7.65
C ASN A 52 -3.53 -2.73 -8.40
N ALA A 53 -2.28 -2.99 -8.83
CA ALA A 53 -1.91 -4.24 -9.48
C ALA A 53 -1.92 -5.43 -8.51
N VAL A 54 -1.54 -5.20 -7.25
CA VAL A 54 -1.63 -6.22 -6.19
C VAL A 54 -3.11 -6.58 -5.92
N PHE A 55 -3.97 -5.57 -5.82
CA PHE A 55 -5.40 -5.77 -5.59
C PHE A 55 -6.08 -6.52 -6.75
N GLU A 56 -5.70 -6.20 -7.98
CA GLU A 56 -6.18 -6.88 -9.19
C GLU A 56 -5.79 -8.37 -9.19
N VAL A 57 -4.53 -8.68 -8.87
CA VAL A 57 -4.03 -10.07 -8.77
C VAL A 57 -4.72 -10.85 -7.64
N MET A 58 -5.05 -10.18 -6.53
CA MET A 58 -5.80 -10.79 -5.43
C MET A 58 -7.29 -10.94 -5.71
N HIS A 59 -7.80 -10.41 -6.84
CA HIS A 59 -9.22 -10.37 -7.16
C HIS A 59 -10.08 -9.79 -6.02
N LEU A 60 -9.58 -8.71 -5.40
CA LEU A 60 -10.27 -8.06 -4.29
C LEU A 60 -11.57 -7.42 -4.77
N ASP A 61 -12.59 -7.41 -3.90
CA ASP A 61 -13.87 -6.81 -4.25
C ASP A 61 -13.73 -5.28 -4.39
N LEU A 62 -14.06 -4.77 -5.59
CA LEU A 62 -13.93 -3.35 -5.91
C LEU A 62 -14.84 -2.45 -5.05
N LYS A 63 -16.00 -2.96 -4.60
CA LYS A 63 -16.90 -2.23 -3.73
C LYS A 63 -16.32 -2.13 -2.31
N GLN A 64 -15.75 -3.22 -1.79
CA GLN A 64 -15.05 -3.19 -0.49
C GLN A 64 -13.83 -2.26 -0.53
N LEU A 65 -13.07 -2.30 -1.62
CA LEU A 65 -11.96 -1.36 -1.83
C LEU A 65 -12.44 0.08 -1.92
N ALA A 66 -13.59 0.34 -2.57
CA ALA A 66 -14.18 1.68 -2.63
C ALA A 66 -14.58 2.21 -1.25
N GLU A 67 -15.11 1.36 -0.35
CA GLU A 67 -15.40 1.74 1.04
C GLU A 67 -14.13 2.12 1.81
N VAL A 68 -13.02 1.41 1.55
CA VAL A 68 -11.72 1.72 2.13
C VAL A 68 -11.12 2.98 1.53
N PHE A 69 -11.08 3.15 0.22
CA PHE A 69 -10.33 4.25 -0.40
C PHE A 69 -11.18 5.50 -0.67
N GLY A 70 -12.50 5.42 -0.59
CA GLY A 70 -13.41 6.54 -0.81
C GLY A 70 -13.48 6.99 -2.27
N SER A 71 -13.47 6.05 -3.23
CA SER A 71 -13.71 6.41 -4.64
C SER A 71 -15.09 7.08 -4.76
N ALA A 72 -15.17 8.16 -5.55
CA ALA A 72 -16.43 8.83 -5.87
C ALA A 72 -17.47 7.77 -6.30
N GLU A 73 -18.67 7.86 -5.72
CA GLU A 73 -19.70 6.83 -5.67
C GLU A 73 -20.14 6.25 -7.04
N ASP A 74 -19.68 6.80 -8.16
CA ASP A 74 -20.27 6.50 -9.46
C ASP A 74 -19.63 5.34 -10.23
N GLN A 75 -18.33 5.04 -10.17
CA GLN A 75 -17.77 3.89 -10.92
C GLN A 75 -16.48 3.33 -10.32
N PRO A 76 -16.54 2.29 -9.45
CA PRO A 76 -15.35 1.55 -9.02
C PRO A 76 -14.81 0.61 -10.12
N SER A 77 -15.13 0.85 -11.40
CA SER A 77 -14.88 -0.07 -12.52
C SER A 77 -13.40 -0.30 -12.83
N HIS A 78 -12.49 0.49 -12.24
CA HIS A 78 -11.05 0.36 -12.48
C HIS A 78 -10.24 0.50 -11.19
N TYR A 79 -9.36 -0.48 -10.95
CA TYR A 79 -8.38 -0.44 -9.86
C TYR A 79 -7.45 0.78 -9.93
N THR A 80 -7.34 1.46 -11.07
CA THR A 80 -6.45 2.63 -11.28
C THR A 80 -6.67 3.76 -10.29
N ASP A 81 -7.90 3.91 -9.78
CA ASP A 81 -8.26 4.95 -8.80
C ASP A 81 -8.19 4.46 -7.35
N LEU A 82 -7.91 3.15 -7.15
CA LEU A 82 -7.80 2.52 -5.85
C LEU A 82 -6.33 2.39 -5.44
N GLY A 83 -6.06 2.67 -4.17
CA GLY A 83 -4.73 2.51 -3.59
C GLY A 83 -4.23 3.71 -2.80
N GLY A 84 -4.95 4.83 -2.76
CA GLY A 84 -4.67 5.92 -1.84
C GLY A 84 -5.71 5.96 -0.74
N CYS A 85 -5.34 5.59 0.50
CA CYS A 85 -6.14 5.95 1.68
C CYS A 85 -5.51 7.17 2.32
N ASP A 86 -6.35 8.05 2.89
CA ASP A 86 -5.87 9.07 3.80
C ASP A 86 -5.01 8.39 4.89
N ILE A 87 -3.79 8.87 5.04
CA ILE A 87 -2.83 8.30 5.98
C ILE A 87 -3.32 8.42 7.43
N ASP A 88 -4.22 9.38 7.69
CA ASP A 88 -4.79 9.63 9.01
C ASP A 88 -6.06 8.81 9.28
N ASN A 89 -6.60 8.08 8.30
CA ASN A 89 -7.82 7.31 8.48
C ASN A 89 -7.54 5.87 8.91
N GLU A 90 -7.34 5.70 10.22
CA GLU A 90 -7.01 4.41 10.85
C GLU A 90 -8.06 3.33 10.59
N GLU A 91 -9.34 3.68 10.59
CA GLU A 91 -10.42 2.72 10.34
C GLU A 91 -10.32 2.08 8.96
N LYS A 92 -9.96 2.88 7.95
CA LYS A 92 -9.79 2.39 6.57
C LYS A 92 -8.58 1.45 6.45
N TRP A 93 -7.47 1.77 7.13
CA TRP A 93 -6.30 0.88 7.17
C TRP A 93 -6.56 -0.43 7.93
N ALA A 94 -7.29 -0.37 9.04
CA ALA A 94 -7.71 -1.55 9.79
C ALA A 94 -8.63 -2.44 8.94
N LYS A 95 -9.64 -1.85 8.28
CA LYS A 95 -10.50 -2.58 7.34
C LYS A 95 -9.68 -3.23 6.22
N LEU A 96 -8.71 -2.51 5.65
CA LEU A 96 -7.82 -3.06 4.62
C LEU A 96 -7.07 -4.29 5.11
N ALA A 97 -6.48 -4.24 6.31
CA ALA A 97 -5.77 -5.37 6.89
C ALA A 97 -6.70 -6.57 7.15
N GLU A 98 -7.89 -6.31 7.68
CA GLU A 98 -8.91 -7.32 7.97
C GLU A 98 -9.34 -8.07 6.71
N PHE A 99 -9.82 -7.37 5.68
CA PHE A 99 -10.38 -8.04 4.50
C PHE A 99 -9.31 -8.67 3.61
N THR A 100 -8.09 -8.12 3.58
CA THR A 100 -6.97 -8.71 2.82
C THR A 100 -6.27 -9.86 3.56
N GLY A 101 -6.48 -9.96 4.88
CA GLY A 101 -5.76 -10.89 5.73
C GLY A 101 -4.26 -10.57 5.86
N LYS A 102 -3.87 -9.31 5.63
CA LYS A 102 -2.47 -8.86 5.62
C LYS A 102 -2.12 -8.02 6.83
N VAL A 103 -0.91 -8.19 7.35
CA VAL A 103 -0.32 -7.22 8.27
C VAL A 103 0.20 -6.05 7.45
N ILE A 104 -0.28 -4.84 7.72
CA ILE A 104 0.05 -3.65 6.94
C ILE A 104 0.91 -2.71 7.77
N HIS A 105 2.17 -2.59 7.37
CA HIS A 105 3.12 -1.59 7.82
C HIS A 105 2.90 -0.31 7.02
N LEU A 106 2.24 0.67 7.61
CA LEU A 106 1.98 1.95 6.96
C LEU A 106 3.23 2.82 6.98
N ILE A 107 3.79 3.07 5.79
CA ILE A 107 5.01 3.84 5.61
C ILE A 107 4.68 5.22 5.04
N TYR A 108 5.29 6.24 5.63
CA TYR A 108 5.30 7.61 5.15
C TYR A 108 6.66 7.98 4.59
N TYR A 109 6.65 8.70 3.47
CA TYR A 109 7.86 9.30 2.89
C TYR A 109 7.82 10.81 3.09
N SER A 110 8.78 11.35 3.87
CA SER A 110 8.97 12.79 4.00
C SER A 110 10.11 13.25 3.09
N ASP A 111 9.84 14.21 2.20
CA ASP A 111 10.87 14.88 1.39
C ASP A 111 11.46 16.12 2.08
N GLN A 112 10.95 16.48 3.27
CA GLN A 112 11.34 17.70 3.97
C GLN A 112 12.77 17.70 4.56
N MET A 113 13.46 16.55 4.61
CA MET A 113 14.77 16.43 5.28
C MET A 113 15.97 16.14 4.36
N GLN A 114 15.92 16.47 3.07
CA GLN A 114 17.02 16.29 2.07
C GLN A 114 17.57 14.86 1.90
N VAL A 115 17.18 13.93 2.75
CA VAL A 115 17.36 12.48 2.69
C VAL A 115 15.97 11.89 2.82
N GLY A 116 15.50 11.23 1.76
CA GLY A 116 14.19 10.60 1.73
C GLY A 116 14.05 9.56 2.83
N THR A 117 13.44 9.95 3.95
CA THR A 117 13.32 9.09 5.12
C THR A 117 11.98 8.38 5.06
N TRP A 118 12.04 7.06 5.10
CA TRP A 118 10.89 6.17 5.21
C TRP A 118 10.57 6.00 6.68
N THR A 119 9.44 6.54 7.13
CA THR A 119 8.98 6.44 8.51
C THR A 119 7.81 5.48 8.56
N GLU A 120 7.92 4.41 9.34
CA GLU A 120 6.78 3.58 9.69
C GLU A 120 5.91 4.32 10.72
N LEU A 121 4.64 4.52 10.39
CA LEU A 121 3.69 5.25 11.23
C LEU A 121 2.89 4.30 12.13
N ALA A 122 2.45 3.18 11.58
CA ALA A 122 1.64 2.21 12.30
C ALA A 122 1.71 0.83 11.64
N VAL A 123 1.38 -0.20 12.40
CA VAL A 123 1.16 -1.56 11.91
C VAL A 123 -0.29 -1.95 12.18
N TYR A 124 -1.00 -2.36 11.13
CA TYR A 124 -2.40 -2.81 11.19
C TYR A 124 -2.44 -4.31 10.99
N HIS A 125 -3.06 -5.04 11.92
CA HIS A 125 -3.16 -6.48 11.88
C HIS A 125 -4.55 -6.94 11.42
N PRO A 126 -4.66 -8.11 10.76
CA PRO A 126 -5.95 -8.66 10.33
C PRO A 126 -6.93 -8.95 11.46
N ASP A 127 -6.43 -9.11 12.69
CA ASP A 127 -7.22 -9.33 13.90
C ASP A 127 -7.79 -8.03 14.51
N GLY A 128 -7.58 -6.89 13.84
CA GLY A 128 -8.02 -5.57 14.28
C GLY A 128 -7.05 -4.87 15.24
N ARG A 129 -5.93 -5.49 15.61
CA ARG A 129 -4.90 -4.86 16.44
C ARG A 129 -4.16 -3.78 15.64
N VAL A 130 -3.87 -2.66 16.30
CA VAL A 130 -3.12 -1.54 15.71
C VAL A 130 -1.95 -1.16 16.62
N GLU A 131 -0.74 -1.15 16.05
CA GLU A 131 0.49 -0.72 16.74
C GLU A 131 0.94 0.63 16.18
N LYS A 132 0.69 1.72 16.92
CA LYS A 132 1.15 3.05 16.51
C LYS A 132 2.62 3.23 16.86
N LYS A 133 3.42 3.72 15.92
CA LYS A 133 4.80 4.16 16.17
C LYS A 133 4.73 5.64 16.55
N GLN A 134 5.10 5.97 17.80
CA GLN A 134 5.14 7.35 18.26
C GLN A 134 6.12 8.18 17.41
N LYS A 135 5.70 9.41 17.07
CA LYS A 135 6.53 10.43 16.42
C LYS A 135 7.59 10.98 17.38
#